data_AF-A0A419QLU0-F1
#
_entry.id   AF-A0A419QLU0-F1
#
_cell.length_a   1.000
_cell.length_b   1.000
_cell.length_c   1.000
_cell.angle_alpha   90.00
_cell.angle_beta   90.00
_cell.angle_gamma   90.00
#
_symmetry.space_group_name_H-M   'P 1'
#
loop_
_entity.id
_entity.type
_entity.pdbx_description
1 polymer ?
#
loop_
_entity_poly.entity_id
_entity_poly.type
_entity_poly.pdbx_seq_one_letter_code
_entity_poly.pdbx_strand_id
1 'polypeptide(L)' 'MNKVESEKNYFRCGVCGFKFTQPLVVFKRKNQLSKGYIIPTKPEALFVEVEVCPKCKSEYIIPVKVKHQFRR' A
#
# COMPACT_ATOMS: atom_id res chain seq x y z
N MET A 1 1.49 -17.67 -31.28
CA MET A 1 0.58 -17.11 -30.26
C MET A 1 1.41 -16.87 -29.00
N ASN A 2 1.92 -15.65 -28.81
CA ASN A 2 2.78 -15.34 -27.66
C ASN A 2 1.91 -15.27 -26.41
N LYS A 3 2.02 -16.27 -25.53
CA LYS A 3 1.49 -16.20 -24.17
C LYS A 3 2.26 -15.11 -23.43
N VAL A 4 1.67 -13.93 -23.34
CA VAL A 4 2.13 -12.87 -22.42
C VAL A 4 1.75 -13.35 -21.01
N GLU A 5 2.64 -14.13 -20.40
CA GLU A 5 2.50 -14.54 -19.01
C GLU A 5 2.60 -13.28 -18.14
N SER A 6 1.48 -12.90 -17.52
CA SER A 6 1.41 -11.71 -16.68
C SER A 6 2.43 -11.80 -15.55
N GLU A 7 3.36 -10.85 -15.50
CA GLU A 7 4.23 -10.62 -14.35
C GLU A 7 3.35 -10.54 -13.09
N LYS A 8 3.34 -11.59 -12.26
CA LYS A 8 2.56 -11.58 -11.02
C LYS A 8 3.28 -10.67 -10.02
N ASN A 9 2.90 -9.40 -10.03
CA ASN A 9 3.31 -8.42 -9.04
C ASN A 9 2.54 -8.69 -7.75
N TYR A 10 3.26 -8.84 -6.63
CA TYR A 10 2.65 -8.97 -5.30
C TYR A 10 3.37 -8.04 -4.32
N PHE A 11 2.71 -7.71 -3.22
CA PHE A 11 3.26 -6.92 -2.14
C PHE A 11 3.70 -7.83 -1.00
N ARG A 12 4.77 -7.44 -0.31
CA ARG A 12 5.22 -8.04 0.94
C ARG A 12 5.20 -6.98 2.03
N CYS A 13 4.56 -7.27 3.16
CA CYS A 13 4.66 -6.38 4.32
C CYS A 13 6.08 -6.46 4.89
N GLY A 14 6.72 -5.32 5.07
CA GLY A 14 8.05 -5.26 5.66
C GLY A 14 8.06 -5.48 7.18
N VAL A 15 6.91 -5.38 7.85
CA VAL A 15 6.80 -5.64 9.31
C VAL A 15 6.51 -7.12 9.60
N CYS A 16 5.43 -7.69 9.07
CA CYS A 16 5.01 -9.06 9.40
C CYS A 16 5.41 -10.10 8.34
N GLY A 17 6.02 -9.68 7.24
CA GLY A 17 6.44 -10.55 6.14
C GLY A 17 5.30 -11.10 5.27
N PHE A 18 4.03 -10.79 5.57
CA PHE A 18 2.88 -11.30 4.85
C PHE A 18 2.90 -10.88 3.37
N LYS A 19 2.61 -11.83 2.47
CA LYS A 19 2.56 -11.61 1.02
C LYS A 19 1.09 -11.51 0.58
N PHE A 20 0.77 -10.51 -0.22
CA PHE A 20 -0.60 -10.22 -0.66
C PHE A 20 -0.59 -9.50 -2.00
N THR A 21 -1.66 -9.60 -2.78
CA THR A 21 -1.77 -8.94 -4.10
C THR A 21 -2.48 -7.59 -4.03
N GLN A 22 -3.35 -7.40 -3.05
CA GLN A 22 -4.12 -6.17 -2.83
C GLN A 22 -3.88 -5.65 -1.42
N PRO A 23 -3.33 -4.43 -1.26
CA PRO A 23 -3.29 -3.74 0.02
C PRO A 23 -4.70 -3.45 0.54
N LEU A 24 -4.84 -3.29 1.86
CA LEU A 24 -6.05 -2.78 2.48
C LEU A 24 -5.99 -1.25 2.52
N VAL A 25 -7.05 -0.55 2.13
CA VAL A 25 -7.12 0.91 2.24
C VAL A 25 -7.74 1.28 3.59
N VAL A 26 -7.09 2.15 4.34
CA VAL A 26 -7.60 2.71 5.61
C VAL A 26 -7.53 4.23 5.60
N PHE A 27 -8.51 4.88 6.23
CA PHE A 27 -8.52 6.32 6.41
C PHE A 27 -7.76 6.70 7.68
N LYS A 28 -6.70 7.48 7.55
CA LYS A 28 -5.95 8.03 8.69
C LYS A 28 -6.13 9.54 8.78
N ARG A 29 -6.24 10.05 10.00
CA ARG A 29 -6.29 11.50 10.26
C ARG A 29 -4.93 12.12 9.93
N LYS A 30 -4.90 13.27 9.26
CA LYS A 30 -3.67 14.04 9.04
C LYS A 30 -3.13 14.50 10.39
N ASN A 31 -1.99 13.95 10.80
CA ASN A 31 -1.35 14.29 12.08
C ASN A 31 -0.55 15.60 12.07
N GLN A 32 -0.52 16.32 10.94
CA GLN A 32 0.20 17.59 10.83
C GLN A 32 -0.77 18.76 10.97
N LEU A 33 -1.20 19.04 12.21
CA LEU A 33 -1.65 20.37 12.60
C LEU A 33 -0.38 21.14 12.99
N SER A 34 0.41 21.59 12.00
CA SER A 34 1.50 22.53 12.26
C SER A 34 0.97 23.76 13.00
N LYS A 35 1.82 24.45 13.78
CA LYS A 35 1.43 25.72 14.42
C LYS A 35 0.95 26.69 13.32
N GLY A 36 -0.34 27.01 13.31
CA GLY A 36 -0.99 27.82 12.26
C GLY A 36 -1.82 27.03 11.23
N TYR A 37 -2.00 25.71 11.40
CA TYR A 37 -2.83 24.91 10.51
C TYR A 37 -4.30 25.34 10.60
N ILE A 38 -4.84 25.84 9.49
CA ILE A 38 -6.26 26.15 9.36
C ILE A 38 -7.01 24.83 9.25
N ILE A 39 -7.89 24.56 10.23
CA ILE A 39 -8.75 23.39 10.21
C ILE A 39 -9.71 23.55 9.01
N PRO A 40 -9.66 22.66 8.00
CA PRO A 40 -10.62 22.72 6.91
C PRO A 40 -12.04 22.52 7.45
N THR A 41 -13.00 23.30 6.96
CA THR A 41 -14.42 23.21 7.35
C THR A 41 -15.08 21.89 6.94
N LYS A 42 -14.45 21.14 6.02
CA LYS A 42 -14.92 19.83 5.55
C LYS A 42 -14.22 18.70 6.32
N PRO A 43 -14.95 17.85 7.05
CA PRO A 43 -14.37 16.73 7.80
C PRO A 43 -13.56 15.76 6.94
N GLU A 44 -13.91 15.58 5.67
CA GLU A 44 -13.25 14.64 4.75
C GLU A 44 -11.80 15.05 4.47
N ALA A 45 -11.52 16.36 4.46
CA ALA A 45 -10.18 16.89 4.20
C ALA A 45 -9.19 16.60 5.34
N LEU A 46 -9.69 16.17 6.50
CA LEU A 46 -8.90 15.78 7.68
C LEU A 46 -8.36 14.35 7.57
N PHE A 47 -8.86 13.54 6.64
CA PHE A 47 -8.47 12.14 6.48
C PHE A 47 -7.75 11.92 5.14
N VAL A 48 -6.85 10.94 5.11
CA VAL A 48 -6.13 10.48 3.91
C VAL A 48 -6.28 8.98 3.80
N GLU A 49 -6.55 8.50 2.60
CA GLU A 49 -6.52 7.08 2.26
C GLU A 49 -5.07 6.59 2.23
N VAL A 50 -4.80 5.55 3.00
CA VAL A 50 -3.46 4.95 3.09
C VAL A 50 -3.56 3.45 2.86
N GLU A 51 -2.74 2.94 1.96
CA GLU A 51 -2.60 1.51 1.70
C GLU A 51 -1.75 0.85 2.81
N VAL A 52 -2.28 -0.22 3.39
CA VAL A 52 -1.66 -0.95 4.48
C VAL A 52 -1.68 -2.46 4.26
N CYS A 53 -0.84 -3.16 5.02
CA CYS A 53 -0.87 -4.61 5.07
C CYS A 53 -2.23 -5.11 5.60
N PRO A 54 -2.92 -6.01 4.88
CA PRO A 54 -4.22 -6.53 5.31
C PRO A 54 -4.15 -7.36 6.61
N LYS A 55 -2.97 -7.86 6.99
CA LYS A 55 -2.79 -8.67 8.21
C LYS A 55 -2.49 -7.84 9.45
N CYS A 56 -1.55 -6.89 9.38
CA CYS A 56 -1.07 -6.14 10.54
C CYS A 56 -1.33 -4.63 10.47
N LYS A 57 -1.99 -4.13 9.41
CA LYS A 57 -2.32 -2.71 9.18
C LYS A 57 -1.11 -1.76 9.14
N SER A 58 0.09 -2.30 8.94
CA SER A 58 1.30 -1.50 8.72
C SER A 58 1.31 -0.88 7.33
N GLU A 59 1.70 0.40 7.25
CA GLU A 59 1.90 1.15 5.99
C GLU A 59 3.17 0.70 5.24
N TYR A 60 4.06 -0.05 5.90
CA TYR A 60 5.30 -0.49 5.29
C TYR A 60 5.08 -1.73 4.41
N ILE A 61 4.79 -1.47 3.13
CA ILE A 61 4.55 -2.47 2.08
C ILE A 61 5.60 -2.36 0.98
N ILE A 62 6.11 -3.50 0.50
CA ILE A 62 7.19 -3.59 -0.48
C ILE A 62 6.65 -4.28 -1.74
N PRO A 63 6.60 -3.62 -2.90
CA PRO A 63 6.20 -4.25 -4.16
C PRO A 63 7.30 -5.20 -4.63
N VAL A 64 6.91 -6.42 -5.00
CA VAL A 64 7.81 -7.47 -5.49
C VAL A 64 7.40 -7.83 -6.92
N LYS A 65 8.35 -7.65 -7.85
CA LYS A 65 8.22 -8.08 -9.25
C LYS A 65 8.90 -9.44 -9.40
N VAL A 66 8.15 -10.47 -9.79
CA VAL A 66 8.72 -11.80 -10.06
C VAL A 66 9.03 -11.91 -11.54
N LYS A 67 10.31 -11.91 -11.90
CA LYS A 67 10.74 -12.32 -13.24
C LYS A 67 10.84 -13.84 -13.26
N HIS A 68 9.95 -14.52 -13.98
CA HIS A 68 10.15 -15.93 -14.31
C HIS A 68 11.26 -16.01 -15.36
N GLN A 69 12.50 -16.23 -14.91
CA GLN A 69 13.55 -16.67 -15.81
C GLN A 69 13.40 -18.17 -16.00
N PHE A 70 12.91 -18.58 -17.17
CA PHE A 70 13.03 -19.96 -17.62
C PHE A 70 14.53 -20.28 -17.73
N ARG A 71 15.03 -21.13 -16.82
CA ARG A 71 16.33 -21.79 -17.02
C ARG A 71 16.13 -22.79 -18.17
N ARG A 72 16.77 -22.52 -19.31
CA ARG A 72 16.95 -23.47 -20.40
C ARG A 72 17.98 -24.52 -20.00
#